data_AF-A0A931SBT4-F1
#
_entry.id   AF-A0A931SBT4-F1
#
_cell.length_a   1.000
_cell.length_b   1.000
_cell.length_c   1.000
_cell.angle_alpha   90.00
_cell.angle_beta   90.00
_cell.angle_gamma   90.00
#
_symmetry.space_group_name_H-M   'P 1'
#
loop_
_entity.id
_entity.type
_entity.pdbx_description
1 polymer ?
#
loop_
_entity_poly.entity_id
_entity_poly.type
_entity_poly.pdbx_seq_one_letter_code
_entity_poly.pdbx_strand_id
1 'polypeptide(L)' 'MARIAGISIPDKKRVEIALTYIFGVGPSSAQRIVASAGVNPDKHADQLTQDEINRLREILEKNYKIEGDLRREVM' A
#
# COMPACT_ATOMS: atom_id res chain seq x y z
N MET A 1 12.63 -3.38 -5.58
CA MET A 1 11.61 -2.34 -5.73
C MET A 1 10.27 -3.02 -5.82
N ALA A 2 9.57 -3.15 -4.69
CA ALA A 2 8.20 -3.63 -4.63
C ALA A 2 7.29 -2.58 -5.28
N ARG A 3 6.50 -3.02 -6.27
CA ARG A 3 5.57 -2.16 -7.00
C ARG A 3 4.14 -2.55 -6.65
N ILE A 4 3.43 -1.67 -5.93
CA ILE A 4 2.06 -1.87 -5.49
C ILE A 4 1.16 -0.84 -6.20
N ALA A 5 0.06 -1.30 -6.82
CA ALA A 5 -0.88 -0.44 -7.55
C ALA A 5 -0.20 0.52 -8.57
N GLY A 6 0.86 0.05 -9.25
CA GLY A 6 1.60 0.87 -10.21
C GLY A 6 2.63 1.84 -9.59
N ILE A 7 2.70 1.93 -8.26
CA ILE A 7 3.57 2.83 -7.49
C ILE A 7 4.75 2.06 -6.91
N SER A 8 5.95 2.63 -7.00
CA SER A 8 7.15 2.07 -6.40
C SER A 8 7.23 2.50 -4.93
N ILE A 9 7.22 1.53 -4.01
CA ILE A 9 7.36 1.80 -2.58
C ILE A 9 8.78 1.47 -2.07
N PRO A 10 9.26 2.11 -0.99
CA PRO A 10 10.58 1.83 -0.44
C PRO A 10 10.71 0.40 0.10
N ASP A 11 11.63 -0.36 -0.49
CA ASP A 11 11.91 -1.78 -0.16
C ASP A 11 12.38 -2.00 1.28
N LYS A 12 13.31 -1.17 1.75
CA LYS A 12 13.98 -1.31 3.05
C LYS A 12 13.13 -0.80 4.22
N LYS A 13 11.85 -0.50 4.00
CA LYS A 13 10.93 -0.04 5.05
C LYS A 13 9.88 -1.10 5.35
N ARG A 14 9.37 -1.05 6.57
CA ARG A 14 8.17 -1.81 6.98
C ARG A 14 7.02 -1.51 6.04
N VAL A 15 6.22 -2.52 5.71
CA VAL A 15 5.11 -2.40 4.77
C VAL A 15 4.15 -1.27 5.17
N GLU A 16 3.82 -1.13 6.46
CA GLU A 16 2.93 -0.06 6.94
C GLU A 16 3.45 1.34 6.57
N ILE A 17 4.76 1.57 6.69
CA ILE A 17 5.40 2.85 6.41
C ILE A 17 5.62 3.02 4.91
N ALA A 18 5.91 1.93 4.21
CA ALA A 18 6.11 1.96 2.76
C ALA A 18 4.81 2.34 2.04
N LEU A 19 3.66 1.88 2.55
CA LEU A 19 2.33 2.23 2.01
C LEU A 19 1.97 3.71 2.18
N THR A 20 2.47 4.41 3.20
CA THR A 20 2.17 5.84 3.38
C THR A 20 2.84 6.75 2.33
N TYR A 21 3.70 6.20 1.47
CA TYR A 21 4.24 6.92 0.32
C TYR A 21 3.23 7.03 -0.83
N ILE A 22 2.13 6.28 -0.78
CA ILE A 22 1.04 6.37 -1.73
C ILE A 22 0.15 7.57 -1.36
N PHE A 23 -0.07 8.48 -2.30
CA PHE A 23 -0.93 9.63 -2.08
C PHE A 23 -2.37 9.17 -1.81
N GLY A 24 -2.94 9.62 -0.69
CA GLY A 24 -4.24 9.18 -0.19
C GLY A 24 -4.17 8.07 0.88
N VAL A 25 -2.99 7.49 1.13
CA VAL A 25 -2.79 6.47 2.17
C VAL A 25 -2.07 7.08 3.37
N GLY A 26 -2.83 7.35 4.43
CA GLY A 26 -2.28 7.74 5.73
C GLY A 26 -1.88 6.54 6.60
N PRO A 27 -1.21 6.77 7.75
CA PRO A 27 -0.76 5.71 8.66
C PRO A 27 -1.91 4.82 9.16
N SER A 28 -3.05 5.42 9.51
CA SER A 28 -4.24 4.65 9.96
C SER A 28 -4.89 3.82 8.85
N SER A 29 -4.76 4.25 7.58
CA SER A 29 -5.24 3.47 6.43
C SER A 29 -4.27 2.35 6.11
N ALA A 30 -2.97 2.63 6.12
CA ALA A 30 -1.92 1.63 5.89
C ALA A 30 -2.03 0.45 6.87
N GLN A 31 -2.20 0.71 8.17
CA GLN A 31 -2.40 -0.36 9.17
C GLN A 31 -3.65 -1.21 8.88
N ARG A 32 -4.77 -0.57 8.51
CA ARG A 32 -6.01 -1.28 8.15
C ARG A 32 -5.84 -2.13 6.90
N ILE A 33 -5.14 -1.62 5.88
CA ILE A 33 -4.87 -2.34 4.64
C ILE A 33 -3.99 -3.57 4.91
N VAL A 34 -2.91 -3.41 5.67
CA VAL A 34 -2.00 -4.49 6.02
C VAL A 34 -2.71 -5.58 6.84
N ALA A 35 -3.51 -5.18 7.83
CA ALA A 35 -4.31 -6.10 8.62
C ALA A 35 -5.34 -6.85 7.77
N SER A 36 -6.03 -6.14 6.86
CA SER A 36 -7.04 -6.73 5.96
C SER A 36 -6.42 -7.67 4.93
N ALA A 37 -5.18 -7.40 4.49
CA ALA A 37 -4.43 -8.28 3.58
C ALA A 37 -3.87 -9.54 4.28
N GLY A 38 -3.91 -9.59 5.62
CA GLY A 38 -3.28 -10.63 6.41
C GLY A 38 -1.75 -10.60 6.32
N VAL A 39 -1.17 -9.43 6.11
CA VAL A 39 0.28 -9.22 6.01
C VAL A 39 0.81 -8.82 7.37
N ASN A 40 2.00 -9.31 7.74
CA ASN A 40 2.65 -8.88 8.97
C ASN A 40 3.14 -7.42 8.83
N PRO A 41 2.73 -6.48 9.70
CA PRO A 41 3.14 -5.07 9.65
C PRO A 41 4.62 -4.82 9.97
N ASP A 42 5.31 -5.76 10.61
CA ASP A 42 6.76 -5.69 10.87
C ASP A 42 7.59 -6.17 9.66
N LYS A 43 6.94 -6.81 8.69
CA LYS A 43 7.60 -7.29 7.47
C LYS A 43 8.08 -6.11 6.64
N HIS A 44 9.22 -6.27 5.99
CA HIS A 44 9.71 -5.29 5.03
C HIS A 44 9.05 -5.45 3.67
N ALA A 45 8.96 -4.36 2.91
CA ALA A 45 8.30 -4.35 1.60
C ALA A 45 9.00 -5.25 0.57
N ASP A 46 10.31 -5.46 0.69
CA ASP A 46 11.08 -6.39 -0.14
C ASP A 46 10.83 -7.88 0.18
N GLN A 47 10.38 -8.18 1.39
CA GLN A 47 10.07 -9.54 1.82
C GLN A 47 8.65 -9.97 1.42
N LEU A 48 7.85 -9.05 0.87
CA LEU A 48 6.50 -9.35 0.42
C LEU A 48 6.51 -10.39 -0.70
N THR A 49 5.66 -11.40 -0.54
CA THR A 49 5.38 -12.39 -1.58
C THR A 49 4.46 -11.79 -2.64
N GLN A 50 4.47 -12.39 -3.84
CA GLN A 50 3.62 -11.92 -4.94
C GLN A 50 2.12 -11.95 -4.57
N ASP A 51 1.69 -12.94 -3.78
CA ASP A 51 0.31 -13.04 -3.30
C ASP A 51 -0.06 -11.94 -2.30
N GLU A 52 0.84 -11.60 -1.39
CA GLU A 52 0.63 -10.47 -0.46
C GLU A 52 0.56 -9.15 -1.22
N ILE A 53 1.44 -8.96 -2.22
CA ILE A 53 1.42 -7.77 -3.09
C ILE A 53 0.09 -7.65 -3.83
N ASN A 54 -0.41 -8.76 -4.39
CA ASN A 54 -1.69 -8.77 -5.10
C ASN A 54 -2.87 -8.47 -4.16
N ARG A 55 -2.90 -9.06 -2.96
CA ARG A 55 -3.91 -8.76 -1.93
C ARG A 55 -3.90 -7.29 -1.52
N LEU A 56 -2.72 -6.72 -1.26
CA LEU A 56 -2.56 -5.31 -0.93
C LEU A 56 -3.06 -4.41 -2.06
N ARG A 57 -2.73 -4.75 -3.32
CA ARG A 57 -3.22 -4.03 -4.51
C ARG A 57 -4.73 -4.05 -4.60
N GLU A 58 -5.36 -5.21 -4.48
CA GLU A 58 -6.83 -5.32 -4.57
C GLU A 58 -7.54 -4.51 -3.49
N ILE A 59 -7.05 -4.53 -2.25
CA ILE A 59 -7.65 -3.79 -1.14
C ILE A 59 -7.49 -2.29 -1.36
N LEU A 60 -6.33 -1.85 -1.85
CA LEU A 60 -6.07 -0.46 -2.20
C LEU A 60 -7.04 0.01 -3.30
N GLU A 61 -7.10 -0.69 -4.43
CA GLU A 61 -7.93 -0.29 -5.58
C GLU A 61 -9.44 -0.36 -5.29
N LYS A 62 -9.89 -1.33 -4.48
CA LYS A 62 -11.32 -1.48 -4.16
C LYS A 62 -11.81 -0.50 -3.09
N ASN A 63 -10.99 -0.22 -2.07
CA ASN A 63 -11.47 0.48 -0.86
C ASN A 63 -10.92 1.90 -0.72
N TYR A 64 -9.91 2.29 -1.50
CA TYR A 64 -9.24 3.58 -1.35
C TYR A 64 -9.07 4.28 -2.70
N LYS A 65 -9.48 5.54 -2.77
CA LYS A 65 -9.09 6.43 -3.87
C LYS A 65 -7.66 6.91 -3.63
N ILE A 66 -6.74 6.59 -4.55
CA ILE A 66 -5.32 6.90 -4.42
C ILE A 66 -4.79 7.63 -5.65
N GLU A 67 -3.68 8.34 -5.47
CA GLU A 67 -2.92 9.02 -6.53
C GLU A 67 -3.79 9.82 -7.51
N GLY A 68 -3.82 9.42 -8.80
CA GLY A 68 -4.41 10.17 -9.88
C GLY A 68 -5.90 10.41 -9.71
N ASP A 69 -6.62 9.42 -9.17
CA ASP A 69 -8.06 9.54 -8.95
C ASP A 69 -8.35 10.55 -7.83
N LEU A 70 -7.61 10.47 -6.72
CA LEU A 70 -7.76 11.42 -5.62
C LEU A 70 -7.26 12.82 -6.00
N ARG A 71 -6.17 12.91 -6.78
CA ARG A 71 -5.63 14.18 -7.27
C ARG A 71 -6.63 14.89 -8.16
N ARG A 72 -7.30 14.18 -9.08
CA ARG A 72 -8.32 14.76 -9.97
C ARG A 72 -9.55 15.27 -9.22
N GLU A 73 -9.93 14.64 -8.11
CA GLU A 73 -11.09 15.04 -7.31
C GLU A 73 -10.82 16.29 -6.44
N VAL A 74 -9.57 16.49 -6.03
CA VAL A 74 -9.16 17.64 -5.21
C VAL A 74 -8.80 18.88 -6.07
N MET A 75 -8.56 18.67 -7.38
CA MET A 75 -8.19 19.70 -8.35
C MET A 75 -9.38 20.50 -8.88
#